data_AF-A0A5C7JZ26-F1
#
_entry.id   AF-A0A5C7JZ26-F1
#
_cell.length_a   1.000
_cell.length_b   1.000
_cell.length_c   1.000
_cell.angle_alpha   90.00
_cell.angle_beta   90.00
_cell.angle_gamma   90.00
#
_symmetry.space_group_name_H-M   'P 1'
#
loop_
_entity.id
_entity.type
_entity.pdbx_description
1 polymer ?
#
loop_
_entity_poly.entity_id
_entity_poly.type
_entity_poly.pdbx_seq_one_letter_code
_entity_poly.pdbx_strand_id
1 'polypeptide(L)' 'AAAVAAVSADDVVATLEKLHGLVAKGILSQAEFDAKKAELLGKLS' A
#
# COMPACT_ATOMS: atom_id res chain seq x y z
N ALA A 1 11.15 -20.64 -2.77
CA ALA A 1 12.00 -19.48 -2.45
C ALA A 1 11.13 -18.24 -2.58
N ALA A 2 10.80 -17.58 -1.47
CA ALA A 2 10.05 -16.34 -1.50
C ALA A 2 10.99 -15.26 -2.05
N ALA A 3 10.83 -14.94 -3.33
CA ALA A 3 11.56 -13.86 -3.96
C ALA A 3 11.23 -12.60 -3.19
N VAL A 4 12.26 -12.04 -2.56
CA VAL A 4 12.25 -10.69 -2.01
C VAL A 4 12.22 -9.77 -3.23
N ALA A 5 11.04 -9.67 -3.84
CA ALA A 5 10.82 -8.91 -5.05
C ALA A 5 11.14 -7.46 -4.70
N ALA A 6 12.04 -6.86 -5.48
CA ALA A 6 12.21 -5.42 -5.50
C ALA A 6 10.80 -4.80 -5.51
N VAL A 7 10.50 -3.97 -4.51
CA VAL A 7 9.20 -3.30 -4.39
C VAL A 7 8.94 -2.61 -5.73
N SER A 8 8.02 -3.19 -6.49
CA SER A 8 7.70 -2.79 -7.84
C SER A 8 6.49 -1.85 -7.78
N ALA A 9 6.33 -0.99 -8.79
CA ALA A 9 5.16 -0.13 -8.86
C ALA A 9 3.85 -0.94 -8.79
N ASP A 10 3.79 -2.11 -9.45
CA ASP A 10 2.68 -3.07 -9.36
C ASP A 10 2.41 -3.55 -7.92
N ASP A 11 3.45 -3.86 -7.15
CA ASP A 11 3.31 -4.37 -5.77
C ASP A 11 2.78 -3.28 -4.82
N VAL A 12 3.23 -2.04 -5.04
CA VAL A 12 2.72 -0.85 -4.35
C VAL A 12 1.25 -0.62 -4.69
N VAL A 13 0.87 -0.67 -5.96
CA VAL A 13 -0.53 -0.48 -6.39
C VAL A 13 -1.43 -1.59 -5.82
N ALA A 14 -1.01 -2.86 -5.89
CA ALA A 14 -1.76 -3.98 -5.33
C ALA A 14 -1.96 -3.86 -3.80
N THR A 15 -0.96 -3.32 -3.09
CA THR A 15 -1.06 -3.04 -1.66
C THR A 15 -2.02 -1.88 -1.39
N LEU A 16 -1.97 -0.81 -2.18
CA LEU A 16 -2.89 0.33 -2.08
C LEU A 16 -4.35 -0.09 -2.32
N GLU A 17 -4.63 -0.94 -3.30
CA GLU A 17 -5.98 -1.44 -3.53
C GLU A 17 -6.52 -2.25 -2.34
N LYS A 18 -5.68 -3.11 -1.74
CA LYS A 18 -6.04 -3.83 -0.52
C LYS A 18 -6.30 -2.91 0.66
N LEU A 19 -5.43 -1.92 0.89
CA LEU A 19 -5.59 -0.97 1.99
C LEU A 19 -6.85 -0.12 1.80
N HIS A 20 -7.14 0.34 0.58
CA HIS A 20 -8.36 1.09 0.30
C HIS A 20 -9.62 0.24 0.53
N GLY A 21 -9.56 -1.06 0.22
CA GLY A 21 -10.62 -2.01 0.59
C GLY A 21 -10.83 -2.14 2.11
N LEU A 22 -9.78 -2.00 2.92
CA LEU A 22 -9.90 -1.96 4.38
C LEU A 22 -10.49 -0.63 4.88
N VAL A 23 -10.16 0.49 4.24
CA VAL A 23 -10.77 1.81 4.54
C VAL A 23 -12.26 1.80 4.22
N ALA A 24 -12.64 1.29 3.05
CA ALA A 24 -14.04 1.18 2.65
C ALA A 24 -14.86 0.29 3.59
N LYS A 25 -14.22 -0.73 4.19
CA LYS A 25 -14.81 -1.58 5.24
C LYS A 25 -14.84 -0.92 6.63
N GLY A 26 -14.27 0.29 6.77
CA GLY A 26 -14.15 0.99 8.05
C GLY A 26 -13.11 0.39 9.01
N ILE A 27 -12.23 -0.49 8.52
CA ILE A 27 -11.18 -1.14 9.31
C ILE A 27 -9.98 -0.21 9.48
N LEU A 28 -9.67 0.56 8.44
CA LEU A 28 -8.64 1.60 8.47
C LEU A 28 -9.27 2.97 8.32
N SER A 29 -8.67 3.95 8.99
CA SER A 29 -9.01 5.35 8.75
C SER A 29 -8.34 5.88 7.48
N GLN A 30 -8.92 6.93 6.91
CA GLN A 30 -8.33 7.61 5.75
C GLN A 30 -6.90 8.11 6.04
N ALA A 31 -6.65 8.62 7.24
CA ALA A 31 -5.33 9.08 7.67
C ALA A 31 -4.27 7.97 7.70
N GLU A 32 -4.64 6.77 8.17
CA GLU A 32 -3.74 5.61 8.15
C GLU A 32 -3.42 5.15 6.73
N PHE A 33 -4.41 5.20 5.84
CA PHE A 33 -4.21 4.89 4.42
C PHE A 33 -3.25 5.87 3.76
N ASP A 34 -3.44 7.17 3.95
CA ASP A 34 -2.60 8.19 3.34
C ASP A 34 -1.16 8.15 3.87
N ALA A 35 -0.96 7.90 5.18
CA ALA A 35 0.36 7.68 5.75
C ALA A 35 1.08 6.49 5.11
N LYS A 36 0.37 5.35 4.94
CA LYS A 36 0.93 4.16 4.29
C LYS A 36 1.19 4.37 2.80
N LYS A 37 0.32 5.11 2.12
CA LYS A 37 0.48 5.46 0.70
C LYS A 37 1.72 6.31 0.47
N ALA A 38 1.95 7.32 1.29
CA ALA A 38 3.15 8.15 1.22
C ALA A 38 4.42 7.32 1.44
N GLU A 39 4.43 6.41 2.43
CA GLU A 39 5.55 5.50 2.69
C GLU A 39 5.83 4.57 1.50
N LEU A 40 4.79 4.02 0.87
CA LEU A 40 4.91 3.11 -0.27
C LEU A 40 5.39 3.82 -1.54
N LEU A 41 4.82 5.00 -1.85
CA LEU A 41 5.25 5.81 -2.99
C LEU A 41 6.68 6.32 -2.82
N GLY A 42 7.08 6.66 -1.59
CA GLY A 42 8.45 7.06 -1.28
C GLY A 42 9.49 5.97 -1.56
N LYS A 43 9.12 4.68 -1.52
CA LYS A 43 10.01 3.55 -1.86
C LYS A 43 10.24 3.37 -3.36
N LEU A 44 9.40 3.99 -4.19
CA LEU A 44 9.53 3.99 -5.66
C LEU A 44 10.31 5.21 -6.19
N SER A 45 10.64 6.15 -5.31
CA SER A 45 11.29 7.43 -5.63
C SER A 45 12.80 7.39 -5.44
#